data_AF-A0A924K187-F1
#
_entry.id   AF-A0A924K187-F1
#
_cell.length_a   1.000
_cell.length_b   1.000
_cell.length_c   1.000
_cell.angle_alpha   90.00
_cell.angle_beta   90.00
_cell.angle_gamma   90.00
#
_symmetry.space_group_name_H-M   'P 1'
#
loop_
_entity.id
_entity.type
_entity.pdbx_description
1 polymer ?
#
loop_
_entity_poly.entity_id
_entity_poly.type
_entity_poly.pdbx_seq_one_letter_code
_entity_poly.pdbx_strand_id
1 'polypeptide(L)'
;MPARWIALTGPTASGKTAAALAIAARFPVEIISVDSALVYRGMDIGTAKPSSAELAAVPHHLIDIRDPLRAYSAAEFVADATRLIDDIAARGKLPLLVGGTMLYLKALQDGLDDMPAADPAVRANLLAEAGTKGWPALHAELATVDAVTAARLAPNDSQRISRALEVFRLTGQPLAFFQQKNATKKIASNAHPASTGALISLEPEDRAWLHQRIAQRFDAMLAGGFLDEVSALRARGDLHADLPSMRCVGYRQAWEFLDAHEARGLDGSSPMTELRDKGIAATRQLAKRQITWLRAMPERRKVACDGPDVLQQVLDFVAENT
;
A
#
# COMPACT_ATOMS: atom_id res chain seq x y z
N MET A 1 -20.79 -19.46 9.17
CA MET A 1 -21.01 -18.17 9.86
C MET A 1 -20.67 -17.07 8.87
N PRO A 2 -21.44 -15.99 8.80
CA PRO A 2 -21.17 -14.88 7.89
C PRO A 2 -19.81 -14.24 8.20
N ALA A 3 -19.19 -13.67 7.17
CA ALA A 3 -17.91 -13.01 7.32
C ALA A 3 -18.07 -11.70 8.11
N ARG A 4 -17.17 -11.44 9.06
CA ARG A 4 -17.08 -10.17 9.78
C ARG A 4 -16.67 -9.01 8.88
N TRP A 5 -15.99 -9.31 7.78
CA TRP A 5 -15.59 -8.36 6.77
C TRP A 5 -15.33 -9.07 5.44
N ILE A 6 -15.46 -8.34 4.34
CA ILE A 6 -15.07 -8.81 3.01
C ILE A 6 -13.95 -7.93 2.49
N ALA A 7 -12.89 -8.53 1.96
CA ALA A 7 -11.82 -7.81 1.29
C ALA A 7 -11.89 -7.99 -0.22
N LEU A 8 -12.02 -6.88 -0.94
CA LEU A 8 -11.91 -6.77 -2.39
C LEU A 8 -10.54 -6.22 -2.78
N THR A 9 -9.68 -7.09 -3.26
CA THR A 9 -8.30 -6.79 -3.63
C THR A 9 -8.03 -6.98 -5.12
N GLY A 10 -6.81 -6.67 -5.57
CA GLY A 10 -6.35 -6.75 -6.94
C GLY A 10 -5.25 -5.72 -7.23
N PRO A 11 -4.47 -5.88 -8.31
CA PRO A 11 -3.47 -4.91 -8.69
C PRO A 11 -4.11 -3.56 -9.06
N THR A 12 -3.32 -2.50 -9.08
CA THR A 12 -3.78 -1.21 -9.62
C THR A 12 -4.35 -1.38 -11.04
N ALA A 13 -5.35 -0.56 -11.39
CA ALA A 13 -6.11 -0.62 -12.66
C ALA A 13 -6.99 -1.88 -12.90
N SER A 14 -7.19 -2.76 -11.91
CA SER A 14 -8.04 -3.95 -12.01
C SER A 14 -9.56 -3.72 -11.86
N GLY A 15 -10.01 -2.49 -11.62
CA GLY A 15 -11.45 -2.17 -11.51
C GLY A 15 -12.05 -2.30 -10.11
N LYS A 16 -11.24 -2.37 -9.04
CA LYS A 16 -11.71 -2.48 -7.64
C LYS A 16 -12.76 -1.43 -7.25
N THR A 17 -12.53 -0.15 -7.55
CA THR A 17 -13.47 0.92 -7.17
C THR A 17 -14.84 0.71 -7.79
N ALA A 18 -14.92 0.40 -9.09
CA ALA A 18 -16.17 0.11 -9.77
C ALA A 18 -16.89 -1.11 -9.18
N ALA A 19 -16.16 -2.18 -8.89
CA ALA A 19 -16.72 -3.36 -8.22
C ALA A 19 -17.21 -3.05 -6.79
N ALA A 20 -16.48 -2.23 -6.02
CA ALA A 20 -16.89 -1.82 -4.68
C ALA A 20 -18.18 -1.00 -4.68
N LEU A 21 -18.33 -0.08 -5.64
CA LEU A 21 -19.56 0.69 -5.80
C LEU A 21 -20.73 -0.19 -6.24
N ALA A 22 -20.50 -1.19 -7.09
CA ALA A 22 -21.51 -2.17 -7.45
C ALA A 22 -21.96 -3.02 -6.25
N ILE A 23 -21.04 -3.39 -5.35
CA ILE A 23 -21.38 -4.03 -4.08
C ILE A 23 -22.23 -3.10 -3.22
N ALA A 24 -21.81 -1.84 -3.05
CA ALA A 24 -22.53 -0.87 -2.22
C ALA A 24 -23.94 -0.54 -2.72
N ALA A 25 -24.18 -0.67 -4.02
CA ALA A 25 -25.52 -0.53 -4.59
C ALA A 25 -26.48 -1.69 -4.24
N ARG A 26 -25.97 -2.86 -3.84
CA ARG A 26 -26.78 -4.06 -3.55
C ARG A 26 -26.75 -4.48 -2.08
N PHE A 27 -25.70 -4.16 -1.35
CA PHE A 27 -25.48 -4.61 0.02
C PHE A 27 -25.25 -3.42 0.95
N PRO A 28 -25.74 -3.48 2.21
CA PRO A 28 -25.52 -2.42 3.19
C PRO A 28 -24.07 -2.45 3.70
N VAL A 29 -23.14 -1.88 2.93
CA VAL A 29 -21.71 -1.86 3.25
C VAL A 29 -21.22 -0.45 3.59
N GLU A 30 -20.07 -0.39 4.26
CA GLU A 30 -19.22 0.79 4.27
C GLU A 30 -17.80 0.38 3.84
N ILE A 31 -17.12 1.24 3.08
CA ILE A 31 -15.81 0.92 2.51
C ILE A 31 -14.70 1.36 3.46
N ILE A 32 -13.77 0.45 3.76
CA ILE A 32 -12.50 0.78 4.41
C ILE A 32 -11.40 0.71 3.34
N SER A 33 -10.75 1.84 3.06
CA SER A 33 -9.65 1.88 2.08
C SER A 33 -8.41 1.14 2.61
N VAL A 34 -7.90 0.18 1.83
CA VAL A 34 -6.66 -0.56 2.10
C VAL A 34 -5.56 -0.11 1.14
N ASP A 35 -5.27 1.19 1.21
CA ASP A 35 -4.31 1.85 0.33
C ASP A 35 -3.39 2.80 1.11
N SER A 36 -2.07 2.58 0.98
CA SER A 36 -1.05 3.40 1.66
C SER A 36 -0.86 4.80 1.09
N ALA A 37 -1.46 5.12 -0.07
CA ALA A 37 -1.38 6.43 -0.70
C ALA A 37 -2.68 7.23 -0.54
N LEU A 38 -3.86 6.59 -0.59
CA LEU A 38 -5.16 7.28 -0.47
C LEU A 38 -5.39 7.94 0.90
N VAL A 39 -4.60 7.58 1.90
CA VAL A 39 -4.63 8.20 3.23
C VAL A 39 -4.19 9.66 3.22
N TYR A 40 -3.43 10.12 2.21
CA TYR A 40 -2.85 11.46 2.18
C TYR A 40 -3.79 12.50 1.56
N ARG A 41 -3.92 13.64 2.25
CA ARG A 41 -4.62 14.83 1.78
C ARG A 41 -3.86 15.55 0.67
N GLY A 42 -4.59 16.04 -0.33
CA GLY A 42 -4.01 16.75 -1.49
C GLY A 42 -3.21 15.85 -2.43
N MET A 43 -3.40 14.53 -2.31
CA MET A 43 -2.85 13.52 -3.20
C MET A 43 -4.03 12.74 -3.79
N ASP A 44 -4.61 13.25 -4.87
CA ASP A 44 -5.91 12.81 -5.39
C ASP A 44 -5.75 12.17 -6.78
N ILE A 45 -5.18 12.92 -7.73
CA ILE A 45 -5.04 12.51 -9.13
C ILE A 45 -4.03 11.36 -9.22
N GLY A 46 -2.81 11.56 -8.69
CA GLY A 46 -1.74 10.57 -8.81
C GLY A 46 -2.03 9.25 -8.10
N THR A 47 -2.92 9.26 -7.10
CA THR A 47 -3.32 8.04 -6.37
C THR A 47 -4.57 7.40 -6.95
N ALA A 48 -5.23 8.04 -7.93
CA ALA A 48 -6.56 7.68 -8.41
C ALA A 48 -7.57 7.56 -7.26
N LYS A 49 -7.62 8.59 -6.42
CA LYS A 49 -8.62 8.70 -5.35
C LYS A 49 -10.02 8.70 -5.97
N PRO A 50 -11.00 8.01 -5.36
CA PRO A 50 -12.38 8.08 -5.83
C PRO A 50 -12.84 9.55 -5.92
N SER A 51 -13.57 9.86 -6.98
CA SER A 51 -14.14 11.20 -7.20
C SER A 51 -15.13 11.57 -6.09
N SER A 52 -15.46 12.86 -5.98
CA SER A 52 -16.46 13.34 -5.01
C SER A 52 -17.81 12.62 -5.15
N ALA A 53 -18.24 12.31 -6.38
CA ALA A 53 -19.46 11.55 -6.64
C ALA A 53 -19.37 10.10 -6.13
N GLU A 54 -18.23 9.43 -6.34
CA GLU A 54 -18.00 8.06 -5.84
C GLU A 54 -17.90 8.02 -4.31
N LEU A 55 -17.24 9.01 -3.70
CA LEU A 55 -17.16 9.16 -2.23
C LEU A 55 -18.53 9.45 -1.61
N ALA A 56 -19.40 10.17 -2.32
CA ALA A 56 -20.77 10.46 -1.87
C ALA A 56 -21.71 9.25 -2.01
N ALA A 57 -21.42 8.31 -2.91
CA ALA A 57 -22.27 7.15 -3.16
C ALA A 57 -22.28 6.14 -2.00
N VAL A 58 -21.17 6.02 -1.27
CA VAL A 58 -21.03 5.12 -0.11
C VAL A 58 -19.95 5.67 0.83
N PRO A 59 -20.12 5.59 2.17
CA PRO A 59 -19.07 6.01 3.10
C PRO A 59 -17.75 5.28 2.84
N HIS A 60 -16.69 6.07 2.64
CA HIS A 60 -15.32 5.58 2.55
C HIS A 60 -14.52 6.05 3.77
N HIS A 61 -13.86 5.10 4.43
CA HIS A 61 -12.99 5.33 5.58
C HIS A 61 -11.52 5.22 5.16
N LEU A 62 -10.63 5.83 5.96
CA LEU A 62 -9.18 5.84 5.76
C LEU A 62 -8.72 6.49 4.43
N ILE A 63 -9.49 7.46 3.94
CA ILE A 63 -9.10 8.38 2.87
C ILE A 63 -8.94 9.76 3.51
N ASP A 64 -7.92 10.53 3.09
CA ASP A 64 -7.68 11.90 3.57
C ASP A 64 -7.43 12.06 5.09
N ILE A 65 -7.00 10.99 5.75
CA ILE A 65 -6.77 10.97 7.20
C ILE A 65 -5.38 11.52 7.61
N ARG A 66 -4.41 11.59 6.69
CA ARG A 66 -3.03 12.03 6.96
C ARG A 66 -2.59 13.22 6.12
N ASP A 67 -1.74 14.06 6.71
CA ASP A 67 -0.97 15.04 5.95
C ASP A 67 0.21 14.33 5.26
N PRO A 68 0.59 14.70 4.01
CA PRO A 68 1.73 14.11 3.30
C PRO A 68 3.06 14.12 4.06
N LEU A 69 3.27 15.01 5.04
CA LEU A 69 4.46 15.05 5.89
C LEU A 69 4.49 13.91 6.93
N ARG A 70 3.34 13.32 7.26
CA ARG A 70 3.19 12.33 8.33
C ARG A 70 3.07 10.93 7.75
N ALA A 71 4.05 10.09 8.01
CA ALA A 71 4.01 8.68 7.60
C ALA A 71 2.79 7.94 8.19
N TYR A 72 2.31 6.93 7.47
CA TYR A 72 1.27 6.01 7.94
C TYR A 72 1.75 4.55 7.85
N SER A 73 1.63 3.83 8.95
CA SER A 73 2.19 2.48 9.09
C SER A 73 1.13 1.37 8.98
N ALA A 74 1.60 0.14 8.75
CA ALA A 74 0.72 -1.04 8.81
C ALA A 74 0.11 -1.23 10.21
N ALA A 75 0.82 -0.83 11.27
CA ALA A 75 0.32 -0.90 12.64
C ALA A 75 -0.84 0.06 12.89
N GLU A 76 -0.70 1.30 12.43
CA GLU A 76 -1.80 2.27 12.48
C GLU A 76 -2.98 1.80 11.63
N PHE A 77 -2.74 1.28 10.42
CA PHE A 77 -3.81 0.69 9.61
C PHE A 77 -4.55 -0.41 10.34
N VAL A 78 -3.85 -1.37 10.98
CA VAL A 78 -4.51 -2.46 11.70
C VAL A 78 -5.36 -1.94 12.85
N ALA A 79 -4.84 -0.99 13.64
CA ALA A 79 -5.60 -0.38 14.72
C ALA A 79 -6.86 0.35 14.21
N ASP A 80 -6.70 1.20 13.20
CA ASP A 80 -7.79 1.98 12.62
C ASP A 80 -8.83 1.10 11.93
N ALA A 81 -8.39 0.11 11.14
CA ALA A 81 -9.27 -0.82 10.45
C ALA A 81 -10.03 -1.73 11.41
N THR A 82 -9.38 -2.21 12.49
CA THR A 82 -10.04 -3.06 13.50
C THR A 82 -11.18 -2.31 14.18
N ARG A 83 -10.92 -1.07 14.63
CA ARG A 83 -11.94 -0.20 15.21
C ARG A 83 -13.09 0.05 14.21
N LEU A 84 -12.76 0.37 12.96
CA LEU A 84 -13.77 0.63 11.92
C LEU A 84 -14.62 -0.61 11.60
N ILE A 85 -14.02 -1.80 11.55
CA ILE A 85 -14.73 -3.06 11.37
C ILE A 85 -15.79 -3.24 12.47
N ASP A 86 -15.41 -3.03 13.73
CA ASP A 86 -16.32 -3.15 14.87
C ASP A 86 -17.42 -2.07 14.83
N ASP A 87 -17.04 -0.81 14.53
CA ASP A 87 -17.97 0.31 14.44
C ASP A 87 -19.00 0.12 13.32
N ILE A 88 -18.58 -0.34 12.14
CA ILE A 88 -19.44 -0.61 10.98
C ILE A 88 -20.39 -1.78 11.29
N ALA A 89 -19.86 -2.86 11.86
CA ALA A 89 -20.67 -4.01 12.26
C ALA A 89 -21.72 -3.64 13.32
N ALA A 90 -21.37 -2.79 14.28
CA ALA A 90 -22.31 -2.27 15.29
C ALA A 90 -23.46 -1.44 14.68
N ARG A 91 -23.27 -0.89 13.47
CA ARG A 91 -24.33 -0.22 12.69
C ARG A 91 -25.15 -1.19 11.82
N GLY A 92 -24.94 -2.50 11.94
CA GLY A 92 -25.64 -3.52 11.15
C GLY A 92 -25.22 -3.54 9.67
N LYS A 93 -24.04 -3.01 9.35
CA LYS A 93 -23.49 -2.98 7.99
C LYS A 93 -22.29 -3.90 7.86
N LEU A 94 -22.00 -4.32 6.62
CA LEU A 94 -20.82 -5.13 6.33
C LEU A 94 -19.59 -4.23 6.06
N PRO A 95 -18.47 -4.41 6.78
CA PRO A 95 -17.20 -3.78 6.44
C PRO A 95 -16.63 -4.35 5.13
N LEU A 96 -16.47 -3.49 4.12
CA LEU A 96 -15.88 -3.84 2.83
C LEU A 96 -14.49 -3.21 2.70
N LEU A 97 -13.45 -4.02 2.84
CA LEU A 97 -12.06 -3.60 2.73
C LEU A 97 -11.65 -3.57 1.25
N VAL A 98 -11.33 -2.39 0.70
CA VAL A 98 -11.03 -2.23 -0.73
C VAL A 98 -9.64 -1.64 -0.91
N GLY A 99 -8.75 -2.33 -1.62
CA GLY A 99 -7.43 -1.74 -1.89
C GLY A 99 -6.37 -2.69 -2.41
N GLY A 100 -5.18 -2.15 -2.62
CA GLY A 100 -4.04 -2.83 -3.24
C GLY A 100 -2.83 -3.01 -2.32
N THR A 101 -2.88 -2.56 -1.06
CA THR A 101 -1.73 -2.62 -0.15
C THR A 101 -1.71 -3.94 0.62
N MET A 102 -1.15 -4.98 0.01
CA MET A 102 -1.27 -6.36 0.52
C MET A 102 -0.61 -6.57 1.88
N LEU A 103 0.41 -5.77 2.20
CA LEU A 103 1.02 -5.76 3.52
C LEU A 103 0.01 -5.35 4.61
N TYR A 104 -0.86 -4.37 4.35
CA TYR A 104 -1.87 -3.91 5.30
C TYR A 104 -2.93 -4.98 5.53
N LEU A 105 -3.42 -5.59 4.44
CA LEU A 105 -4.38 -6.69 4.55
C LEU A 105 -3.79 -7.89 5.30
N LYS A 106 -2.57 -8.29 4.98
CA LYS A 106 -1.87 -9.38 5.69
C LYS A 106 -1.64 -9.05 7.15
N ALA A 107 -1.26 -7.81 7.47
CA ALA A 107 -1.07 -7.37 8.85
C ALA A 107 -2.38 -7.44 9.66
N LEU A 108 -3.52 -7.16 9.03
CA LEU A 108 -4.84 -7.28 9.65
C LEU A 108 -5.26 -8.75 9.84
N GLN A 109 -5.04 -9.60 8.84
CA GLN A 109 -5.39 -11.03 8.90
C GLN A 109 -4.51 -11.81 9.88
N ASP A 110 -3.19 -11.61 9.79
CA ASP A 110 -2.23 -12.41 10.53
C ASP A 110 -1.84 -11.77 11.86
N GLY A 111 -2.17 -10.50 12.09
CA GLY A 111 -1.62 -9.70 13.17
C GLY A 111 -0.17 -9.29 12.91
N LEU A 112 0.27 -8.26 13.65
CA LEU A 112 1.63 -7.71 13.58
C LEU A 112 2.50 -8.21 14.72
N ASP A 113 3.79 -8.26 14.45
CA ASP A 113 4.77 -8.51 15.49
C ASP A 113 4.85 -7.31 16.44
N ASP A 114 4.80 -7.57 17.75
CA ASP A 114 4.96 -6.57 18.81
C ASP A 114 6.38 -6.00 18.82
N MET A 115 6.62 -5.03 17.95
CA MET A 115 7.91 -4.40 17.69
C MET A 115 7.86 -2.91 18.07
N PRO A 116 9.00 -2.32 18.49
CA PRO A 116 9.05 -0.90 18.81
C PRO A 116 8.65 -0.04 17.61
N ALA A 117 8.00 1.10 17.86
CA ALA A 117 7.71 2.08 16.82
C ALA A 117 9.01 2.56 16.14
N ALA A 118 8.86 3.18 14.96
CA ALA A 118 9.99 3.83 14.30
C ALA A 118 10.50 5.01 15.14
N ASP A 119 11.82 5.16 15.23
CA ASP A 119 12.45 6.30 15.91
C ASP A 119 13.18 7.17 14.87
N PRO A 120 12.72 8.42 14.63
CA PRO A 120 13.33 9.30 13.63
C PRO A 120 14.82 9.60 13.88
N ALA A 121 15.25 9.70 15.14
CA ALA A 121 16.64 10.00 15.48
C ALA A 121 17.53 8.79 15.20
N VAL A 122 17.10 7.59 15.55
CA VAL A 122 17.82 6.34 15.23
C VAL A 122 17.91 6.15 13.71
N ARG A 123 16.85 6.43 12.96
CA ARG A 123 16.87 6.37 11.49
C ARG A 123 17.82 7.38 10.87
N ALA A 124 17.82 8.61 11.35
CA ALA A 124 18.74 9.64 10.87
C ALA A 124 20.20 9.22 11.07
N ASN A 125 20.53 8.64 12.23
CA ASN A 125 21.85 8.12 12.52
C ASN A 125 22.23 6.95 11.59
N LEU A 126 21.32 5.98 11.39
CA LEU A 126 21.54 4.86 10.47
C LEU A 126 21.74 5.33 9.02
N LEU A 127 20.99 6.35 8.57
CA LEU A 127 21.15 6.93 7.25
C LEU A 127 22.50 7.63 7.10
N ALA A 128 22.94 8.38 8.12
CA ALA A 128 24.26 9.02 8.12
C ALA A 128 25.38 7.98 8.05
N GLU A 129 25.30 6.91 8.84
CA GLU A 129 26.25 5.80 8.81
C GLU A 129 26.26 5.09 7.45
N ALA A 130 25.08 4.84 6.87
CA ALA A 130 24.97 4.27 5.53
C ALA A 130 25.59 5.19 4.47
N GLY A 131 25.50 6.52 4.63
CA GLY A 131 26.13 7.50 3.75
C GLY A 131 27.66 7.43 3.79
N THR A 132 28.25 7.12 4.95
CA THR A 132 29.72 7.00 5.10
C THR A 132 30.24 5.61 4.75
N LYS A 133 29.58 4.55 5.22
CA LYS A 133 30.05 3.15 5.14
C LYS A 133 29.43 2.36 3.98
N GLY A 134 28.27 2.78 3.49
CA GLY A 134 27.46 2.03 2.54
C GLY A 134 26.56 0.97 3.19
N TRP A 135 25.42 0.67 2.55
CA TRP A 135 24.48 -0.36 3.01
C TRP A 135 25.08 -1.77 3.15
N PRO A 136 25.99 -2.23 2.28
CA PRO A 136 26.65 -3.53 2.47
C PRO A 136 27.43 -3.64 3.78
N ALA A 137 28.03 -2.55 4.27
CA ALA A 137 28.71 -2.54 5.56
C ALA A 137 27.72 -2.66 6.72
N LEU A 138 26.60 -1.94 6.66
CA LEU A 138 25.52 -2.05 7.65
C LEU A 138 24.86 -3.44 7.61
N HIS A 139 24.78 -4.09 6.44
CA HIS A 139 24.34 -5.48 6.33
C HIS A 139 25.30 -6.44 7.04
N ALA A 140 26.60 -6.23 6.91
CA ALA A 140 27.60 -7.00 7.66
C ALA A 140 27.49 -6.76 9.17
N GLU A 141 27.26 -5.52 9.62
CA GLU A 141 26.95 -5.22 11.03
C GLU A 141 25.69 -5.96 11.48
N LEU A 142 24.62 -5.93 10.68
CA LEU A 142 23.39 -6.68 10.96
C LEU A 142 23.68 -8.18 11.10
N ALA A 143 24.55 -8.77 10.29
CA ALA A 143 24.89 -10.19 10.38
C ALA A 143 25.55 -10.57 11.72
N THR A 144 26.21 -9.63 12.39
CA THR A 144 26.82 -9.88 13.72
C THR A 144 25.79 -9.94 14.84
N VAL A 145 24.66 -9.22 14.71
CA VAL A 145 23.63 -9.10 15.75
C VAL A 145 22.36 -9.89 15.44
N ASP A 146 22.05 -10.12 14.16
CA ASP A 146 20.89 -10.84 13.67
C ASP A 146 21.23 -11.59 12.36
N ALA A 147 22.04 -12.64 12.48
CA ALA A 147 22.46 -13.47 11.35
C ALA A 147 21.28 -14.07 10.57
N VAL A 148 20.17 -14.40 11.24
CA VAL A 148 18.97 -14.99 10.63
C VAL A 148 18.29 -13.98 9.71
N THR A 149 18.10 -12.73 10.17
CA THR A 149 17.56 -11.67 9.33
C THR A 149 18.53 -11.32 8.21
N ALA A 150 19.82 -11.14 8.51
CA ALA A 150 20.83 -10.76 7.51
C ALA A 150 20.90 -11.77 6.33
N ALA A 151 20.85 -13.07 6.61
CA ALA A 151 20.89 -14.11 5.58
C ALA A 151 19.72 -14.05 4.57
N ARG A 152 18.58 -13.47 4.97
CA ARG A 152 17.38 -13.31 4.13
C ARG A 152 17.37 -12.02 3.33
N LEU A 153 18.17 -11.04 3.72
CA LEU A 153 18.19 -9.71 3.12
C LEU A 153 19.33 -9.59 2.10
N ALA A 154 19.03 -8.96 0.96
CA ALA A 154 20.08 -8.55 0.05
C ALA A 154 20.92 -7.42 0.70
N PRO A 155 22.24 -7.35 0.47
CA PRO A 155 23.11 -6.33 1.09
C PRO A 155 22.71 -4.87 0.81
N ASN A 156 21.92 -4.63 -0.24
CA ASN A 156 21.42 -3.31 -0.64
C ASN A 156 19.94 -3.09 -0.31
N ASP A 157 19.30 -3.98 0.47
CA ASP A 157 17.92 -3.80 0.96
C ASP A 157 17.88 -2.78 2.11
N SER A 158 18.18 -1.52 1.78
CA SER A 158 18.39 -0.41 2.71
C SER A 158 17.26 -0.25 3.72
N GLN A 159 16.01 -0.39 3.27
CA GLN A 159 14.84 -0.25 4.12
C GLN A 159 14.78 -1.34 5.19
N ARG A 160 14.98 -2.61 4.81
CA ARG A 160 14.88 -3.73 5.75
C ARG A 160 16.12 -3.85 6.64
N ILE A 161 17.30 -3.52 6.12
CA ILE A 161 18.53 -3.44 6.92
C ILE A 161 18.38 -2.35 7.98
N SER A 162 17.97 -1.14 7.57
CA SER A 162 17.73 -0.03 8.49
C SER A 162 16.70 -0.41 9.57
N ARG A 163 15.58 -1.05 9.20
CA ARG A 163 14.57 -1.46 10.18
C ARG A 163 15.10 -2.52 11.16
N ALA A 164 15.86 -3.51 10.70
CA ALA A 164 16.39 -4.55 11.57
C ALA A 164 17.40 -3.99 12.58
N LEU A 165 18.31 -3.13 12.11
CA LEU A 165 19.26 -2.42 12.98
C LEU A 165 18.57 -1.42 13.91
N GLU A 166 17.53 -0.72 13.45
CA GLU A 166 16.72 0.19 14.28
C GLU A 166 16.10 -0.56 15.46
N VAL A 167 15.46 -1.71 15.21
CA VAL A 167 14.87 -2.55 16.27
C VAL A 167 15.93 -3.00 17.26
N PHE A 168 17.08 -3.47 16.77
CA PHE A 168 18.17 -3.89 17.63
C PHE A 168 18.72 -2.73 18.49
N ARG A 169 18.94 -1.55 17.90
CA ARG A 169 19.47 -0.38 18.62
C ARG A 169 18.49 0.16 19.67
N LEU A 170 17.18 0.06 19.44
CA LEU A 170 16.16 0.52 20.38
C LEU A 170 15.95 -0.45 21.55
N THR A 171 16.13 -1.76 21.32
CA THR A 171 15.67 -2.79 22.27
C THR A 171 16.78 -3.70 22.80
N GLY A 172 17.94 -3.69 22.15
CA GLY A 172 19.00 -4.69 22.35
C GLY A 172 18.65 -6.08 21.83
N GLN A 173 17.46 -6.29 21.26
CA GLN A 173 16.98 -7.59 20.78
C GLN A 173 16.95 -7.64 19.24
N PRO A 174 17.42 -8.73 18.62
CA PRO A 174 17.38 -8.90 17.16
C PRO A 174 15.94 -8.86 16.60
N LEU A 175 15.77 -8.47 15.34
CA LEU A 175 14.46 -8.49 14.68
C LEU A 175 13.87 -9.92 14.64
N ALA A 176 14.72 -10.93 14.43
CA ALA A 176 14.32 -12.33 14.43
C ALA A 176 13.72 -12.79 15.77
N PHE A 177 14.12 -12.20 16.90
CA PHE A 177 13.56 -12.51 18.22
C PHE A 177 12.06 -12.19 18.29
N PHE A 178 11.67 -11.02 17.80
CA PHE A 178 10.26 -10.60 17.78
C PHE A 178 9.43 -11.44 16.81
N GLN A 179 9.97 -11.76 15.63
CA GLN A 179 9.30 -12.61 14.64
C GLN A 179 9.03 -14.03 15.18
N GLN A 180 9.99 -14.62 15.90
CA GLN A 180 9.82 -15.95 16.49
C GLN A 180 8.78 -15.95 17.62
N LYS A 181 8.84 -14.97 18.53
CA LYS A 181 7.92 -14.85 19.67
C LYS A 181 6.46 -14.80 19.23
N ASN A 182 6.17 -14.11 18.13
CA ASN A 182 4.81 -14.02 17.60
C ASN A 182 4.41 -15.23 16.76
N ALA A 183 5.33 -15.91 16.08
CA ALA A 183 5.04 -17.22 15.51
C ALA A 183 4.60 -18.22 16.59
N THR A 184 5.23 -18.20 17.77
CA THR A 184 4.83 -19.03 18.91
C THR A 184 3.49 -18.60 19.49
N LYS A 185 3.23 -17.28 19.60
CA LYS A 185 1.90 -16.77 20.00
C LYS A 185 0.81 -17.19 19.04
N LYS A 186 1.02 -17.12 17.71
CA LYS A 186 0.05 -17.55 16.68
C LYS A 186 -0.30 -19.03 16.79
N ILE A 187 0.69 -19.89 17.05
CA ILE A 187 0.47 -21.33 17.28
C ILE A 187 -0.33 -21.56 18.58
N ALA A 188 -0.01 -20.83 19.64
CA ALA A 188 -0.72 -20.91 20.92
C ALA A 188 -2.12 -20.27 20.88
N SER A 189 -2.35 -19.30 19.99
CA SER A 189 -3.57 -18.50 19.87
C SER A 189 -4.51 -18.98 18.74
N ASN A 190 -4.52 -20.27 18.41
CA ASN A 190 -5.61 -20.91 17.63
C ASN A 190 -7.03 -20.70 18.24
N ALA A 191 -7.16 -19.86 19.27
CA ALA A 191 -8.35 -19.50 20.01
C ALA A 191 -8.75 -18.00 19.90
N HIS A 192 -8.27 -17.22 18.91
CA HIS A 192 -8.86 -15.90 18.62
C HIS A 192 -9.51 -15.89 17.22
N PRO A 193 -10.86 -15.76 17.12
CA PRO A 193 -11.60 -15.78 15.86
C PRO A 193 -11.49 -14.43 15.12
N ALA A 194 -10.26 -13.97 14.87
CA ALA A 194 -9.98 -12.93 13.89
C ALA A 194 -10.10 -13.45 12.44
N SER A 195 -10.33 -14.77 12.27
CA SER A 195 -10.32 -15.51 11.00
C SER A 195 -11.65 -15.55 10.22
N THR A 196 -12.59 -14.65 10.47
CA THR A 196 -13.88 -14.62 9.75
C THR A 196 -13.91 -13.54 8.67
N GLY A 197 -12.81 -13.33 7.95
CA GLY A 197 -12.78 -12.48 6.77
C GLY A 197 -12.88 -13.30 5.48
N ALA A 198 -13.62 -12.82 4.49
CA ALA A 198 -13.65 -13.42 3.15
C ALA A 198 -12.83 -12.56 2.17
N LEU A 199 -11.99 -13.18 1.35
CA LEU A 199 -11.09 -12.49 0.44
C LEU A 199 -11.40 -12.81 -1.02
N ILE A 200 -11.67 -11.78 -1.82
CA ILE A 200 -11.82 -11.87 -3.28
C ILE A 200 -10.79 -10.97 -3.98
N SER A 201 -10.12 -11.52 -5.00
CA SER A 201 -9.11 -10.81 -5.77
C SER A 201 -9.49 -10.67 -7.24
N LEU A 202 -9.47 -9.44 -7.74
CA LEU A 202 -9.56 -9.14 -9.17
C LEU A 202 -8.15 -9.25 -9.77
N GLU A 203 -7.90 -10.28 -10.56
CA GLU A 203 -6.58 -10.54 -11.16
C GLU A 203 -6.71 -10.75 -12.66
N PRO A 204 -5.86 -10.13 -13.49
CA PRO A 204 -5.92 -10.35 -14.93
C PRO A 204 -5.34 -11.72 -15.30
N GLU A 205 -5.91 -12.36 -16.31
CA GLU A 205 -5.29 -13.50 -16.99
C GLU A 205 -4.27 -13.03 -18.03
N ASP A 206 -4.60 -11.96 -18.76
CA ASP A 206 -3.71 -11.29 -19.70
C ASP A 206 -2.96 -10.10 -19.07
N ARG A 207 -1.63 -10.20 -19.04
CA ARG A 207 -0.76 -9.10 -18.57
C ARG A 207 -0.77 -7.90 -19.51
N ALA A 208 -0.94 -8.12 -20.81
CA ALA A 208 -0.95 -7.03 -21.79
C ALA A 208 -2.18 -6.13 -21.57
N TRP A 209 -3.35 -6.73 -21.35
CA TRP A 209 -4.56 -6.01 -20.92
C TRP A 209 -4.30 -5.09 -19.72
N LEU A 210 -3.67 -5.61 -18.66
CA LEU A 210 -3.37 -4.80 -17.46
C LEU A 210 -2.38 -3.68 -17.77
N HIS A 211 -1.34 -3.96 -18.56
CA HIS A 211 -0.34 -2.97 -18.94
C HIS A 211 -0.92 -1.84 -19.79
N GLN A 212 -1.88 -2.13 -20.67
CA GLN A 212 -2.59 -1.14 -21.47
C GLN A 212 -3.43 -0.22 -20.58
N ARG A 213 -4.18 -0.78 -19.64
CA ARG A 213 -4.98 0.00 -18.68
C ARG A 213 -4.13 0.87 -17.77
N ILE A 214 -2.97 0.36 -17.33
CA ILE A 214 -2.00 1.15 -16.57
C ILE A 214 -1.54 2.37 -17.38
N ALA A 215 -1.21 2.18 -18.66
CA ALA A 215 -0.79 3.27 -19.53
C ALA A 215 -1.91 4.31 -19.72
N GLN A 216 -3.11 3.86 -20.09
CA GLN A 216 -4.28 4.73 -20.26
C GLN A 216 -4.60 5.53 -18.99
N ARG A 217 -4.51 4.89 -17.82
CA ARG A 217 -4.77 5.55 -16.54
C ARG A 217 -3.71 6.60 -16.22
N PHE A 218 -2.43 6.33 -16.51
CA PHE A 218 -1.36 7.30 -16.30
C PHE A 218 -1.50 8.49 -17.26
N ASP A 219 -1.89 8.24 -18.51
CA ASP A 219 -2.17 9.29 -19.49
C ASP A 219 -3.33 10.19 -19.04
N ALA A 220 -4.39 9.58 -18.50
CA ALA A 220 -5.51 10.31 -17.92
C ALA A 220 -5.10 11.15 -16.69
N MET A 221 -4.18 10.65 -15.84
CA MET A 221 -3.63 11.43 -14.72
C MET A 221 -2.89 12.66 -15.23
N LEU A 222 -1.99 12.50 -16.20
CA LEU A 222 -1.26 13.63 -16.80
C LEU A 222 -2.21 14.67 -17.40
N ALA A 223 -3.19 14.23 -18.18
CA ALA A 223 -4.21 15.10 -18.76
C ALA A 223 -5.10 15.77 -17.71
N GLY A 224 -5.26 15.14 -16.54
CA GLY A 224 -6.06 15.64 -15.42
C GLY A 224 -5.34 16.62 -14.49
N GLY A 225 -4.12 17.07 -14.82
CA GLY A 225 -3.39 18.03 -13.99
C GLY A 225 -2.49 17.39 -12.92
N PHE A 226 -2.07 16.13 -13.09
CA PHE A 226 -1.22 15.45 -12.12
C PHE A 226 0.09 16.20 -11.83
N LEU A 227 0.72 16.83 -12.83
CA LEU A 227 1.92 17.62 -12.60
C LEU A 227 1.66 18.89 -11.79
N ASP A 228 0.50 19.51 -11.94
CA ASP A 228 0.10 20.68 -11.16
C ASP A 228 -0.14 20.31 -9.70
N GLU A 229 -0.76 19.15 -9.44
CA GLU A 229 -0.91 18.58 -8.10
C GLU A 229 0.45 18.38 -7.41
N VAL A 230 1.42 17.76 -8.11
CA VAL A 230 2.76 17.55 -7.54
C VAL A 230 3.51 18.88 -7.36
N SER A 231 3.33 19.84 -8.26
CA SER A 231 3.92 21.18 -8.15
C SER A 231 3.36 21.93 -6.93
N ALA A 232 2.06 21.84 -6.67
CA ALA A 232 1.43 22.41 -5.48
C ALA A 232 1.95 21.77 -4.19
N LEU A 233 2.16 20.45 -4.19
CA LEU A 233 2.78 19.75 -3.05
C LEU A 233 4.23 20.21 -2.82
N ARG A 234 5.04 20.37 -3.88
CA ARG A 234 6.41 20.91 -3.79
C ARG A 234 6.42 22.34 -3.26
N ALA A 235 5.47 23.18 -3.70
CA ALA A 235 5.37 24.57 -3.29
C ALA A 235 5.09 24.77 -1.79
N ARG A 236 4.64 23.74 -1.06
CA ARG A 236 4.51 23.80 0.41
C ARG A 236 5.86 24.05 1.11
N GLY A 237 6.97 23.61 0.53
CA GLY A 237 8.33 23.80 1.06
C GLY A 237 8.71 22.90 2.25
N ASP A 238 7.78 22.13 2.81
CA ASP A 238 8.01 21.20 3.93
C ASP A 238 8.15 19.73 3.50
N LEU A 239 7.80 19.42 2.25
CA LEU A 239 7.89 18.07 1.69
C LEU A 239 9.24 17.83 1.01
N HIS A 240 9.71 16.59 1.06
CA HIS A 240 10.91 16.16 0.34
C HIS A 240 10.74 14.75 -0.25
N ALA A 241 11.54 14.42 -1.26
CA ALA A 241 11.38 13.23 -2.10
C ALA A 241 11.54 11.88 -1.36
N ASP A 242 11.99 11.89 -0.11
CA ASP A 242 12.18 10.69 0.72
C ASP A 242 11.01 10.36 1.63
N LEU A 243 10.01 11.25 1.72
CA LEU A 243 8.79 10.98 2.46
C LEU A 243 8.02 9.79 1.85
N PRO A 244 7.36 8.96 2.66
CA PRO A 244 6.55 7.85 2.15
C PRO A 244 5.48 8.29 1.13
N SER A 245 4.88 9.46 1.34
CA SER A 245 3.95 10.12 0.42
C SER A 245 4.60 10.42 -0.94
N MET A 246 5.76 11.06 -0.96
CA MET A 246 6.45 11.43 -2.20
C MET A 246 7.14 10.25 -2.89
N ARG A 247 7.31 9.13 -2.17
CA ARG A 247 7.76 7.85 -2.73
C ARG A 247 6.63 7.04 -3.38
N CYS A 248 5.38 7.48 -3.31
CA CYS A 248 4.29 6.87 -4.05
C CYS A 248 4.60 6.83 -5.55
N VAL A 249 4.15 5.76 -6.23
CA VAL A 249 4.30 5.62 -7.68
C VAL A 249 3.58 6.76 -8.38
N GLY A 250 4.19 7.33 -9.41
CA GLY A 250 3.77 8.57 -10.04
C GLY A 250 4.43 9.76 -9.38
N TYR A 251 4.19 9.98 -8.08
CA TYR A 251 4.70 11.14 -7.34
C TYR A 251 6.22 11.21 -7.34
N ARG A 252 6.90 10.08 -7.09
CA ARG A 252 8.37 10.05 -7.13
C ARG A 252 8.92 10.44 -8.50
N GLN A 253 8.30 9.93 -9.57
CA GLN A 253 8.73 10.21 -10.93
C GLN A 253 8.46 11.66 -11.32
N ALA A 254 7.30 12.20 -10.94
CA ALA A 254 6.95 13.59 -11.16
C ALA A 254 7.87 14.54 -10.38
N TRP A 255 8.20 14.22 -9.12
CA TRP A 255 9.15 14.98 -8.33
C TRP A 255 10.54 15.03 -8.98
N GLU A 256 11.10 13.87 -9.35
CA GLU A 256 12.39 13.79 -10.04
C GLU A 256 12.39 14.52 -11.40
N PHE A 257 11.26 14.46 -12.12
CA PHE A 257 11.07 15.20 -13.37
C PHE A 257 11.13 16.71 -13.14
N LEU A 258 10.44 17.22 -12.11
CA LEU A 258 10.42 18.65 -11.78
C LEU A 258 11.79 19.14 -11.28
N ASP A 259 12.49 18.36 -10.46
CA ASP A 259 13.88 18.67 -10.03
C ASP A 259 14.82 18.75 -11.24
N ALA A 260 14.72 17.81 -12.18
CA ALA A 260 15.52 17.82 -13.40
C ALA A 260 15.15 18.97 -14.34
N HIS A 261 13.88 19.37 -14.38
CA HIS A 261 13.43 20.50 -15.19
C HIS A 261 13.97 21.83 -14.64
N GLU A 262 13.91 22.03 -13.32
CA GLU A 262 14.48 23.23 -12.66
C GLU A 262 15.99 23.32 -12.85
N ALA A 263 16.72 22.20 -12.72
CA ALA A 263 18.17 22.16 -12.88
C ALA A 263 18.66 22.50 -14.31
N ARG A 264 17.82 22.30 -15.33
CA ARG A 264 18.16 22.56 -16.74
C ARG A 264 17.89 24.00 -17.19
N GLY A 265 17.15 24.79 -16.39
CA GLY A 265 16.79 26.18 -16.74
C GLY A 265 15.83 26.31 -17.92
N LEU A 266 15.63 27.55 -18.38
CA LEU A 266 14.62 27.92 -19.39
C LEU A 266 14.84 27.30 -20.78
N ASP A 267 16.06 26.83 -21.09
CA ASP A 267 16.41 26.30 -22.42
C ASP A 267 16.30 24.77 -22.53
N GLY A 268 16.07 24.06 -21.42
CA GLY A 268 16.09 22.60 -21.37
C GLY A 268 14.70 21.97 -21.21
N SER A 269 13.96 21.77 -22.30
CA SER A 269 12.73 20.98 -22.26
C SER A 269 13.07 19.52 -21.90
N SER A 270 12.61 19.04 -20.74
CA SER A 270 12.60 17.59 -20.46
C SER A 270 11.42 16.97 -21.19
N PRO A 271 11.59 15.91 -21.99
CA PRO A 271 10.47 15.31 -22.71
C PRO A 271 9.43 14.78 -21.72
N MET A 272 8.19 15.24 -21.83
CA MET A 272 7.06 14.71 -21.05
C MET A 272 6.90 13.19 -21.22
N THR A 273 7.38 12.67 -22.36
CA THR A 273 7.51 11.25 -22.67
C THR A 273 8.36 10.49 -21.65
N GLU A 274 9.43 11.09 -21.13
CA GLU A 274 10.30 10.43 -20.15
C GLU A 274 9.57 10.22 -18.81
N LEU A 275 8.85 11.25 -18.33
CA LEU A 275 8.01 11.14 -17.14
C LEU A 275 6.95 10.06 -17.33
N ARG A 276 6.27 10.10 -18.48
CA ARG A 276 5.24 9.13 -18.85
C ARG A 276 5.77 7.70 -18.80
N ASP A 277 6.88 7.44 -19.48
CA ASP A 277 7.44 6.08 -19.59
C ASP A 277 7.94 5.57 -18.23
N LYS A 278 8.61 6.41 -17.45
CA LYS A 278 9.06 6.08 -16.08
C LYS A 278 7.87 5.81 -15.15
N GLY A 279 6.83 6.64 -15.19
CA GLY A 279 5.62 6.49 -14.38
C GLY A 279 4.86 5.20 -14.71
N ILE A 280 4.70 4.90 -16.00
CA ILE A 280 4.09 3.64 -16.46
C ILE A 280 4.93 2.44 -16.03
N ALA A 281 6.25 2.48 -16.20
CA ALA A 281 7.14 1.40 -15.80
C ALA A 281 7.06 1.13 -14.29
N ALA A 282 7.12 2.17 -13.46
CA ALA A 282 6.98 2.07 -12.01
C ALA A 282 5.61 1.49 -11.59
N THR A 283 4.53 1.89 -12.28
CA THR A 283 3.17 1.37 -12.05
C THR A 283 3.04 -0.10 -12.42
N ARG A 284 3.66 -0.55 -13.52
CA ARG A 284 3.73 -1.98 -13.89
C ARG A 284 4.49 -2.78 -12.85
N GLN A 285 5.59 -2.25 -12.31
CA GLN A 285 6.34 -2.92 -11.25
C GLN A 285 5.53 -3.03 -9.95
N LEU A 286 4.77 -1.99 -9.59
CA LEU A 286 3.83 -2.06 -8.47
C LEU A 286 2.78 -3.16 -8.68
N ALA A 287 2.14 -3.17 -9.84
CA ALA A 287 1.12 -4.18 -10.17
C ALA A 287 1.69 -5.60 -10.12
N LYS A 288 2.91 -5.82 -10.66
CA LYS A 288 3.62 -7.09 -10.57
C LYS A 288 3.82 -7.51 -9.10
N ARG A 289 4.28 -6.61 -8.23
CA ARG A 289 4.47 -6.91 -6.80
C ARG A 289 3.14 -7.25 -6.12
N GLN A 290 2.06 -6.54 -6.44
CA GLN A 290 0.72 -6.84 -5.90
C GLN A 290 0.26 -8.25 -6.30
N ILE A 291 0.42 -8.64 -7.57
CA ILE A 291 0.11 -10.00 -8.03
C ILE A 291 1.00 -11.04 -7.34
N THR A 292 2.30 -10.75 -7.15
CA THR A 292 3.20 -11.64 -6.40
C THR A 292 2.73 -11.85 -4.96
N TRP A 293 2.26 -10.80 -4.28
CA TRP A 293 1.66 -10.92 -2.94
C TRP A 293 0.42 -11.79 -2.93
N LEU A 294 -0.50 -11.57 -3.89
CA LEU A 294 -1.75 -12.34 -3.99
C LEU A 294 -1.50 -13.84 -4.15
N ARG A 295 -0.45 -14.24 -4.88
CA ARG A 295 -0.08 -15.66 -5.02
C ARG A 295 0.24 -16.36 -3.69
N ALA A 296 0.62 -15.61 -2.67
CA ALA A 296 0.89 -16.13 -1.32
C ALA A 296 -0.35 -16.13 -0.40
N MET A 297 -1.54 -15.82 -0.94
CA MET A 297 -2.84 -15.82 -0.25
C MET A 297 -3.75 -16.89 -0.92
N PRO A 298 -3.54 -18.19 -0.63
CA PRO A 298 -4.29 -19.28 -1.28
C PRO A 298 -5.78 -19.32 -0.92
N GLU A 299 -6.18 -18.69 0.17
CA GLU A 299 -7.55 -18.62 0.67
C GLU A 299 -8.47 -17.67 -0.13
N ARG A 300 -7.91 -16.89 -1.05
CA ARG A 300 -8.69 -15.92 -1.84
C ARG A 300 -9.52 -16.58 -2.95
N ARG A 301 -10.72 -16.07 -3.19
CA ARG A 301 -11.44 -16.32 -4.46
C ARG A 301 -10.87 -15.42 -5.54
N LYS A 302 -10.19 -16.02 -6.52
CA LYS A 302 -9.68 -15.29 -7.69
C LYS A 302 -10.81 -15.09 -8.72
N VAL A 303 -10.95 -13.86 -9.21
CA VAL A 303 -11.80 -13.51 -10.36
C VAL A 303 -10.94 -12.89 -11.45
N ALA A 304 -11.07 -13.42 -12.67
CA ALA A 304 -10.41 -12.88 -13.87
C ALA A 304 -10.99 -11.49 -14.19
N CYS A 305 -10.24 -10.41 -13.93
CA CYS A 305 -10.78 -9.04 -14.07
C CYS A 305 -10.90 -8.56 -15.52
N ASP A 306 -10.37 -9.34 -16.46
CA ASP A 306 -10.43 -9.22 -17.91
C ASP A 306 -11.41 -10.23 -18.55
N GLY A 307 -12.07 -11.05 -17.74
CA GLY A 307 -13.08 -12.02 -18.18
C GLY A 307 -14.50 -11.45 -18.25
N PRO A 308 -15.47 -12.25 -18.72
CA PRO A 308 -16.89 -11.89 -18.65
C PRO A 308 -17.41 -11.95 -17.20
N ASP A 309 -18.54 -11.28 -16.96
CA ASP A 309 -19.33 -11.40 -15.72
C ASP A 309 -18.59 -11.10 -14.41
N VAL A 310 -17.49 -10.32 -14.46
CA VAL A 310 -16.67 -9.96 -13.28
C VAL A 310 -17.54 -9.41 -12.15
N LEU A 311 -18.45 -8.49 -12.45
CA LEU A 311 -19.31 -7.88 -11.45
C LEU A 311 -20.26 -8.90 -10.84
N GLN A 312 -20.84 -9.80 -11.64
CA GLN A 312 -21.76 -10.80 -11.12
C GLN A 312 -21.02 -11.78 -10.19
N GLN A 313 -19.84 -12.26 -10.58
CA GLN A 313 -19.01 -13.13 -9.74
C GLN A 313 -18.63 -12.47 -8.40
N VAL A 314 -18.32 -11.17 -8.42
CA VAL A 314 -18.03 -10.40 -7.20
C VAL A 314 -19.27 -10.31 -6.30
N LEU A 315 -20.44 -10.07 -6.88
CA LEU A 315 -21.69 -9.88 -6.14
C LEU A 315 -22.21 -11.21 -5.57
N ASP A 316 -22.04 -12.31 -6.31
CA ASP A 316 -22.32 -13.67 -5.83
C ASP A 316 -21.42 -14.02 -4.65
N PHE A 317 -20.12 -13.71 -4.74
CA PHE A 317 -19.19 -13.92 -3.62
C PHE A 317 -19.60 -13.14 -2.37
N VAL A 318 -20.05 -11.89 -2.51
CA VAL A 318 -20.54 -11.13 -1.35
C VAL A 318 -21.79 -11.79 -0.78
N ALA A 319 -22.76 -12.18 -1.60
CA ALA A 319 -23.98 -12.85 -1.16
C ALA A 319 -23.71 -14.19 -0.44
N GLU A 320 -22.72 -14.96 -0.88
CA GLU A 320 -22.31 -16.22 -0.25
C GLU A 320 -21.67 -16.02 1.15
N ASN A 321 -21.18 -14.81 1.45
CA ASN A 321 -20.41 -14.51 2.66
C ASN A 321 -21.11 -13.54 3.62
N THR A 322 -22.32 -13.06 3.29
CA THR A 322 -23.20 -12.25 4.14
C THR A 322 -24.38 -13.06 4.65
#